data_AF-A0A3D1H2U5-F1
#
_entry.id   AF-A0A3D1H2U5-F1
#
_cell.length_a   1.000
_cell.length_b   1.000
_cell.length_c   1.000
_cell.angle_alpha   90.00
_cell.angle_beta   90.00
_cell.angle_gamma   90.00
#
_symmetry.space_group_name_H-M   'P 1'
#
loop_
_entity.id
_entity.type
_entity.pdbx_description
1 polymer ?
#
loop_
_entity_poly.entity_id
_entity_poly.type
_entity_poly.pdbx_seq_one_letter_code
_entity_poly.pdbx_strand_id
1 'polypeptide(L)'
;MAESNFDREEVFSKKVRAGKRTYFFDVKATRGEEYYITITESTRKFEDGGYVKHKIFLYKEDFNKFNEAFTETVNYVKSDLMPEYDFDEFTRRDSNEG
;
A
#
# COMPACT_ATOMS: atom_id res chain seq x y z
N MET A 1 -14.09 -25.00 9.04
CA MET A 1 -13.00 -24.16 8.49
C MET A 1 -13.41 -22.72 8.73
N ALA A 2 -12.49 -21.93 9.31
CA ALA A 2 -12.77 -20.68 10.01
C ALA A 2 -13.63 -19.69 9.20
N GLU A 3 -14.65 -19.19 9.88
CA GLU A 3 -15.66 -18.27 9.40
C GLU A 3 -15.06 -16.98 8.83
N SER A 4 -15.66 -16.52 7.73
CA SER A 4 -15.44 -15.25 7.06
C SER A 4 -15.68 -14.07 8.01
N ASN A 5 -14.65 -13.64 8.73
CA ASN A 5 -14.63 -12.37 9.48
C ASN A 5 -14.28 -11.16 8.56
N PHE A 6 -14.47 -11.27 7.24
CA PHE A 6 -14.07 -10.24 6.26
C PHE A 6 -14.93 -8.96 6.30
N ASP A 7 -16.04 -8.95 7.04
CA ASP A 7 -16.99 -7.83 7.12
C ASP A 7 -16.89 -7.00 8.40
N ARG A 8 -15.77 -7.04 9.14
CA ARG A 8 -15.52 -5.95 10.11
C ARG A 8 -14.99 -4.72 9.36
N GLU A 9 -15.94 -4.16 8.61
CA GLU A 9 -16.01 -2.88 7.91
C GLU A 9 -14.67 -2.36 7.39
N GLU A 10 -14.25 -2.94 6.26
CA GLU A 10 -13.33 -2.25 5.36
C GLU A 10 -14.05 -1.02 4.81
N VAL A 11 -13.72 0.15 5.37
CA VAL A 11 -14.36 1.44 5.08
C VAL A 11 -13.92 1.96 3.71
N PHE A 12 -12.67 1.67 3.34
CA PHE A 12 -12.07 2.09 2.09
C PHE A 12 -10.96 1.11 1.72
N SER A 13 -10.76 0.86 0.42
CA SER A 13 -9.60 0.14 -0.09
C SER A 13 -9.08 0.76 -1.37
N LYS A 14 -7.75 0.89 -1.45
CA LYS A 14 -7.04 1.24 -2.67
C LYS A 14 -6.04 0.15 -3.03
N LYS A 15 -6.19 -0.41 -4.23
CA LYS A 15 -5.27 -1.37 -4.82
C LYS A 15 -4.31 -0.68 -5.79
N VAL A 16 -3.03 -0.99 -5.71
CA VAL A 16 -1.98 -0.54 -6.64
C VAL A 16 -1.23 -1.77 -7.16
N ARG A 17 -1.24 -1.99 -8.48
CA ARG A 17 -0.47 -3.07 -9.11
C ARG A 17 0.89 -2.52 -9.51
N ALA A 18 1.95 -3.30 -9.30
CA ALA A 18 3.32 -2.93 -9.66
C ALA A 18 4.07 -4.19 -10.10
N GLY A 19 3.87 -4.58 -11.36
CA GLY A 19 4.42 -5.82 -11.92
C GLY A 19 4.02 -7.07 -11.11
N LYS A 20 4.99 -7.72 -10.46
CA LYS A 20 4.76 -8.93 -9.63
C LYS A 20 4.25 -8.65 -8.22
N ARG A 21 4.20 -7.38 -7.82
CA ARG A 21 3.72 -6.92 -6.52
C ARG A 21 2.34 -6.29 -6.65
N THR A 22 1.56 -6.38 -5.59
CA THR A 22 0.31 -5.65 -5.44
C THR A 22 0.26 -5.06 -4.05
N TYR A 23 0.08 -3.75 -3.96
CA TYR A 23 -0.12 -3.05 -2.70
C TYR A 23 -1.61 -2.85 -2.45
N PHE A 24 -2.03 -3.04 -1.21
CA PHE A 24 -3.39 -2.79 -0.73
C PHE A 24 -3.29 -1.79 0.42
N PHE A 25 -4.03 -0.70 0.32
CA PHE A 25 -4.17 0.32 1.36
C PHE A 25 -5.62 0.31 1.81
N ASP A 26 -5.87 -0.36 2.94
CA ASP A 26 -7.23 -0.56 3.44
C ASP A 26 -7.43 0.26 4.72
N VAL A 27 -8.55 0.97 4.82
CA VAL A 27 -9.02 1.60 6.06
C VAL A 27 -10.00 0.66 6.72
N LYS A 28 -9.78 0.36 8.00
CA LYS A 28 -10.63 -0.56 8.78
C LYS A 28 -11.02 0.10 10.09
N ALA A 29 -12.21 -0.24 10.59
CA ALA A 29 -12.67 0.18 11.90
C ALA A 29 -12.36 -0.87 12.97
N THR A 30 -11.98 -0.43 14.17
CA THR A 30 -11.97 -1.28 15.37
C THR A 30 -13.39 -1.43 15.91
N ARG A 31 -13.59 -2.33 16.88
CA ARG A 31 -14.87 -2.45 17.58
C ARG A 31 -15.28 -1.18 18.35
N GLY A 32 -14.34 -0.28 18.62
CA GLY A 32 -14.59 1.00 19.30
C GLY A 32 -14.78 2.17 18.34
N GLU A 33 -15.10 1.90 17.06
CA GLU A 33 -15.30 2.91 16.00
C GLU A 33 -14.04 3.77 15.70
N GLU A 34 -12.85 3.29 16.07
CA GLU A 34 -11.60 3.93 15.69
C GLU A 34 -11.06 3.40 14.37
N TYR A 35 -10.51 4.27 13.52
CA TYR A 35 -9.96 3.88 12.23
C TYR A 35 -8.45 3.61 12.31
N TYR A 36 -8.02 2.59 11.56
CA TYR A 36 -6.62 2.29 11.32
C TYR A 36 -6.42 1.88 9.86
N ILE A 37 -5.18 1.98 9.38
CA ILE A 37 -4.80 1.62 8.01
C ILE A 37 -4.06 0.29 8.05
N THR A 38 -4.37 -0.62 7.12
CA THR A 38 -3.49 -1.74 6.80
C THR A 38 -2.87 -1.55 5.43
N ILE A 39 -1.54 -1.56 5.38
CA ILE A 39 -0.78 -1.56 4.14
C ILE A 39 -0.28 -2.98 3.92
N THR A 40 -0.73 -3.63 2.84
CA THR A 40 -0.31 -4.99 2.50
C THR A 40 0.42 -5.01 1.18
N GLU A 41 1.66 -5.48 1.15
CA GLU A 41 2.33 -5.90 -0.07
C GLU A 41 2.07 -7.39 -0.30
N SER A 42 1.58 -7.75 -1.47
CA SER A 42 1.43 -9.13 -1.93
C SER A 42 2.35 -9.38 -3.13
N THR A 43 3.35 -10.24 -2.96
CA THR A 43 4.35 -10.57 -3.99
C THR A 43 4.14 -11.99 -4.50
N ARG A 44 4.03 -12.17 -5.82
CA ARG A 44 3.89 -13.50 -6.45
C ARG A 44 5.22 -14.26 -6.39
N LYS A 45 5.21 -15.47 -5.83
CA LYS A 45 6.37 -16.39 -5.84
C LYS A 45 6.61 -16.95 -7.23
N PHE A 46 7.89 -17.21 -7.54
CA PHE A 46 8.33 -17.70 -8.84
C PHE A 46 8.05 -19.19 -9.04
N GLU A 47 8.18 -20.01 -7.99
CA GLU A 47 8.23 -21.46 -8.13
C GLU A 47 6.85 -22.14 -8.08
N ASP A 48 5.97 -21.72 -7.16
CA ASP A 48 4.71 -22.44 -6.90
C ASP A 48 3.43 -21.62 -7.17
N GLY A 49 3.55 -20.45 -7.78
CA GLY A 49 2.40 -19.56 -8.06
C GLY A 49 1.71 -18.97 -6.81
N GLY A 50 2.20 -19.27 -5.60
CA GLY A 50 1.72 -18.70 -4.34
C GLY A 50 2.07 -17.22 -4.16
N TYR A 51 1.49 -16.60 -3.13
CA TYR A 51 1.74 -15.19 -2.78
C TYR A 51 2.34 -15.08 -1.39
N VAL A 52 3.35 -14.20 -1.24
CA VAL A 52 3.85 -13.76 0.08
C VAL A 52 3.21 -12.43 0.40
N LYS A 53 2.65 -12.29 1.60
CA LYS A 53 2.06 -11.05 2.08
C LYS A 53 2.88 -10.46 3.22
N HIS A 54 3.29 -9.21 3.08
CA HIS A 54 3.83 -8.39 4.16
C HIS A 54 2.77 -7.36 4.53
N LYS A 55 2.42 -7.27 5.81
CA LYS A 55 1.34 -6.40 6.29
C LYS A 55 1.85 -5.50 7.40
N ILE A 56 1.53 -4.22 7.27
CA ILE A 56 1.77 -3.17 8.27
C ILE A 56 0.40 -2.72 8.79
N PHE A 57 0.30 -2.54 10.10
CA PHE A 57 -0.82 -1.88 10.76
C PHE A 57 -0.37 -0.49 11.19
N LEU A 58 -1.10 0.54 10.79
CA LEU A 58 -0.81 1.92 11.12
C LEU A 58 -2.03 2.48 11.86
N TYR A 59 -1.83 2.95 13.08
CA TYR A 59 -2.89 3.53 13.92
C TYR A 59 -2.88 5.06 13.83
N LYS A 60 -4.02 5.68 14.17
CA LYS A 60 -4.28 7.11 13.93
C LYS A 60 -3.25 8.04 14.57
N GLU A 61 -2.70 7.67 15.72
CA GLU A 61 -1.71 8.42 16.47
C GLU A 61 -0.38 8.58 15.71
N ASP A 62 -0.11 7.70 14.75
CA ASP A 62 1.13 7.68 13.96
C ASP A 62 0.94 8.17 12.52
N PHE A 63 -0.28 8.49 12.08
CA PHE A 63 -0.56 8.87 10.68
C PHE A 63 0.32 10.02 10.19
N ASN A 64 0.40 11.09 10.97
CA ASN A 64 1.15 12.27 10.55
C ASN A 64 2.66 11.98 10.48
N LYS A 65 3.21 11.32 11.51
CA LYS A 65 4.64 10.99 11.57
C LYS A 65 5.04 10.04 10.44
N PHE A 66 4.21 9.03 10.18
CA PHE A 66 4.44 8.08 9.10
C PHE A 66 4.35 8.76 7.73
N ASN A 67 3.31 9.59 7.50
CA ASN A 67 3.13 10.28 6.24
C ASN A 67 4.24 11.29 5.95
N GLU A 68 4.68 12.04 6.96
CA GLU A 68 5.80 12.98 6.87
C GLU A 68 7.09 12.24 6.49
N ALA A 69 7.47 11.22 7.27
CA ALA A 69 8.69 10.45 7.00
C ALA A 69 8.65 9.76 5.62
N PHE A 70 7.50 9.21 5.23
CA PHE A 70 7.32 8.60 3.92
C PHE A 70 7.46 9.63 2.79
N THR A 71 6.81 10.77 2.91
CA THR A 71 6.86 11.85 1.90
C THR A 71 8.25 12.44 1.77
N GLU A 72 8.91 12.74 2.89
CA GLU A 72 10.28 13.25 2.92
C GLU A 72 11.25 12.27 2.24
N THR A 73 11.15 10.98 2.56
CA THR A 73 12.00 9.94 1.97
C THR A 73 11.79 9.83 0.45
N VAL A 74 10.54 9.87 -0.01
CA VAL A 74 10.23 9.84 -1.46
C VAL A 74 10.76 11.09 -2.15
N ASN A 75 10.59 12.27 -1.54
CA ASN A 75 11.04 13.53 -2.11
C ASN A 75 12.56 13.62 -2.19
N TYR A 76 13.29 13.13 -1.18
CA TYR A 76 14.74 13.06 -1.19
C TYR A 76 15.26 12.20 -2.35
N VAL A 77 14.63 11.04 -2.60
CA VAL A 77 14.98 10.22 -3.76
C VAL A 77 14.74 10.97 -5.07
N LYS A 78 13.57 11.62 -5.22
CA LYS A 78 13.20 12.30 -6.46
C LYS A 78 14.00 13.56 -6.73
N SER A 79 14.34 14.33 -5.70
CA SER A 79 14.91 15.68 -5.84
C SER A 79 16.43 15.67 -5.72
N ASP A 80 16.97 14.88 -4.79
CA ASP A 80 18.39 14.91 -4.47
C ASP A 80 19.16 13.76 -5.13
N LEU A 81 18.58 12.54 -5.17
CA LEU A 81 19.29 11.37 -5.71
C LEU A 81 19.04 11.15 -7.20
N MET A 82 17.83 11.44 -7.70
CA MET A 82 17.42 11.18 -9.08
C MET A 82 16.64 12.34 -9.72
N PRO A 83 17.17 13.58 -9.71
CA PRO A 83 16.46 14.76 -10.19
C PRO A 83 16.07 14.71 -11.67
N GLU A 84 16.88 14.06 -12.50
CA GLU A 84 16.68 14.00 -13.96
C GLU A 84 15.84 12.77 -14.40
N TYR A 85 15.39 11.93 -13.46
CA TYR A 85 14.63 10.73 -13.80
C TYR A 85 13.13 11.05 -13.94
N ASP A 86 12.53 10.68 -15.09
CA ASP A 86 11.09 10.84 -15.33
C ASP A 86 10.28 9.74 -14.62
N PHE A 87 9.99 9.93 -13.33
CA PHE A 87 9.15 9.00 -12.56
C PHE A 87 7.71 8.94 -13.06
N ASP A 88 7.23 9.96 -13.78
CA ASP A 88 5.86 9.99 -14.30
C ASP A 88 5.68 9.04 -15.49
N GLU A 89 6.77 8.53 -16.08
CA GLU A 89 6.70 7.51 -17.12
C GLU A 89 5.89 6.28 -16.66
N PHE A 90 6.00 5.92 -15.37
CA PHE A 90 5.30 4.76 -14.81
C PHE A 90 3.81 5.02 -14.65
N THR A 91 3.42 6.24 -14.27
CA THR A 91 2.01 6.65 -14.18
C THR A 91 1.34 6.66 -15.56
N ARG A 92 2.07 7.09 -16.60
CA ARG A 92 1.58 7.08 -17.99
C ARG A 92 1.37 5.66 -18.50
N ARG A 93 2.27 4.72 -18.20
CA ARG A 93 2.13 3.31 -18.60
C ARG A 93 0.91 2.65 -17.97
N ASP A 94 0.69 2.84 -16.66
CA ASP A 94 -0.46 2.25 -15.97
C ASP A 94 -1.81 2.77 -16.49
N SER A 95 -1.87 4.04 -16.92
CA SER A 95 -3.09 4.65 -17.48
C SER A 95 -3.42 4.13 -18.88
N ASN A 96 -2.42 3.62 -19.61
CA ASN A 96 -2.57 3.14 -21.00
C ASN A 96 -2.80 1.62 -21.08
N GLU A 97 -2.58 0.89 -19.97
CA GLU A 97 -2.89 -0.54 -19.81
C GLU A 97 -4.26 -0.80 -19.15
N GLY A 98 -5.03 0.27 -18.87
CA GLY A 98 -6.35 0.25 -18.22
C GLY A 98 -7.51 0.03 -19.16
#